data_AF-A0A928W0W1-F1
#
_entry.id   AF-A0A928W0W1-F1
#
_cell.length_a   1.000
_cell.length_b   1.000
_cell.length_c   1.000
_cell.angle_alpha   90.00
_cell.angle_beta   90.00
_cell.angle_gamma   90.00
#
_symmetry.space_group_name_H-M   'P 1'
#
loop_
_entity.id
_entity.type
_entity.pdbx_description
1 polymer ?
#
loop_
_entity_poly.entity_id
_entity_poly.type
_entity_poly.pdbx_seq_one_letter_code
_entity_poly.pdbx_strand_id
1 'polypeptide(L)'
;MTIKKIPNSNLYLDAYISEDWLGGYKLEVDLSSKTNAQDWTLDFDLPNSNYSIRGAYGVDLIDNGNNNYTISGQDGWQDLEPGETAKAVFIIDDNQKKAFVPQFTNSDSSIATQAETATATTDNILMGAVVSQPEPNTTPAKAPQPAQLSSDAITVGFEGHSANTKYTNRVQNQDWDVAWSHQMDKYATISNQEARSGNNSLQMSYPANAQSNAGAKWLVPNQQEYYLSYWVKFDNNFDFDGNKYSGGKLPGMGSGDLASGGKKPTGTNGFTSRYMWREDGKATLYLYHMNQPGTYGEDILLKDSDGSDKYFERGQWHNLVQRVKVNDGSQSNGEIDVWMDNEQVLSMDNLKFMTNNQGIDTMYFSTFHGGYDSDWWPEQEVKAHFDDFVVSTNAADVGL
;
A
#
# COMPACT_ATOMS: atom_id res chain seq x y z
N MET A 1 25.55 2.61 16.91
CA MET A 1 24.23 1.99 17.08
C MET A 1 24.31 1.13 18.31
N THR A 2 23.63 1.59 19.37
CA THR A 2 23.70 0.98 20.70
C THR A 2 22.28 0.69 21.11
N ILE A 3 21.84 -0.54 20.85
CA ILE A 3 20.53 -1.02 21.27
C ILE A 3 20.48 -0.95 22.81
N LYS A 4 19.56 -0.14 23.34
CA LYS A 4 19.34 0.04 24.77
C LYS A 4 18.03 -0.63 25.17
N LYS A 5 18.08 -1.42 26.24
CA LYS A 5 16.87 -1.92 26.90
C LYS A 5 16.18 -0.76 27.61
N ILE A 6 14.88 -0.59 27.39
CA ILE A 6 14.09 0.41 28.10
C ILE A 6 13.77 -0.10 29.52
N PRO A 7 14.09 0.68 30.57
CA PRO A 7 13.80 0.27 31.94
C PRO A 7 12.32 -0.09 32.12
N ASN A 8 12.07 -1.18 32.87
CA ASN A 8 10.71 -1.65 33.19
C ASN A 8 9.81 -1.90 31.98
N SER A 9 10.38 -2.31 30.85
CA SER A 9 9.63 -2.79 29.69
C SER A 9 10.33 -4.00 29.06
N ASN A 10 9.62 -4.64 28.12
CA ASN A 10 10.19 -5.67 27.24
C ASN A 10 10.82 -5.09 25.97
N LEU A 11 10.84 -3.76 25.84
CA LEU A 11 11.29 -3.05 24.67
C LEU A 11 12.79 -2.78 24.68
N TYR A 12 13.35 -2.84 23.49
CA TYR A 12 14.70 -2.46 23.15
C TYR A 12 14.61 -1.42 22.04
N LEU A 13 15.40 -0.35 22.13
CA LEU A 13 15.46 0.62 21.04
C LEU A 13 16.87 1.00 20.65
N ASP A 14 17.02 1.42 19.41
CA ASP A 14 18.16 2.19 18.93
C ASP A 14 17.66 3.50 18.33
N ALA A 15 18.07 4.62 18.91
CA ALA A 15 17.69 5.95 18.46
C ALA A 15 18.92 6.69 17.93
N TYR A 16 18.82 7.27 16.74
CA TYR A 16 19.92 7.96 16.09
C TYR A 16 19.44 9.06 15.15
N ILE A 17 20.28 10.06 14.95
CA ILE A 17 20.05 11.13 13.97
C ILE A 17 20.53 10.60 12.61
N SER A 18 19.62 10.44 11.65
CA SER A 18 19.96 9.99 10.30
C SER A 18 20.30 11.14 9.36
N GLU A 19 19.72 12.32 9.58
CA GLU A 19 20.01 13.55 8.83
C GLU A 19 19.99 14.77 9.76
N ASP A 20 20.87 15.74 9.55
CA ASP A 20 20.97 16.99 10.31
C ASP A 20 21.13 18.16 9.33
N TRP A 21 20.23 19.15 9.37
CA TRP A 21 20.23 20.31 8.47
C TRP A 21 20.06 21.62 9.24
N LEU A 22 20.22 22.74 8.55
CA LEU A 22 20.09 24.05 9.19
C LEU A 22 18.64 24.27 9.67
N GLY A 23 18.44 24.23 10.99
CA GLY A 23 17.16 24.49 11.62
C GLY A 23 16.33 23.24 11.96
N GLY A 24 16.84 22.03 11.72
CA GLY A 24 16.17 20.80 12.14
C GLY A 24 16.93 19.54 11.77
N TYR A 25 16.41 18.39 12.20
CA TYR A 25 17.03 17.08 11.98
C TYR A 25 15.99 15.96 11.90
N LYS A 26 16.42 14.82 11.36
CA LYS A 26 15.65 13.58 11.29
C LYS A 26 16.16 12.61 12.34
N LEU A 27 15.29 12.24 13.26
CA LEU A 27 15.53 11.23 14.30
C LEU A 27 14.82 9.93 13.92
N GLU A 28 15.55 8.84 13.86
CA GLU A 28 14.99 7.50 13.66
C GLU A 28 15.14 6.69 14.94
N VAL A 29 14.09 5.94 15.27
CA VAL A 29 14.02 5.07 16.45
C VAL A 29 13.54 3.70 16.01
N ASP A 30 14.43 2.72 16.09
CA ASP A 30 14.11 1.32 15.82
C ASP A 30 13.76 0.65 17.15
N LEU A 31 12.46 0.36 17.38
CA LEU A 31 11.94 -0.34 18.54
C LEU A 31 11.78 -1.83 18.23
N SER A 32 12.27 -2.69 19.10
CA SER A 32 12.10 -4.14 19.01
C SER A 32 11.72 -4.72 20.36
N SER A 33 11.10 -5.90 20.34
CA SER A 33 10.80 -6.65 21.56
C SER A 33 11.30 -8.09 21.43
N LYS A 34 11.76 -8.67 22.55
CA LYS A 34 12.15 -10.10 22.62
C LYS A 34 11.01 -11.02 23.05
N THR A 35 9.93 -10.42 23.55
CA THR A 35 8.69 -11.09 23.97
C THR A 35 7.52 -10.29 23.40
N ASN A 36 6.29 -10.79 23.45
CA ASN A 36 5.17 -9.94 23.04
C ASN A 36 5.10 -8.68 23.93
N ALA A 37 4.96 -7.51 23.35
CA ALA A 37 4.80 -6.23 24.04
C ALA A 37 3.53 -5.56 23.51
N GLN A 38 2.44 -5.72 24.26
CA GLN A 38 1.13 -5.20 23.86
C GLN A 38 0.92 -3.78 24.34
N ASP A 39 0.15 -3.01 23.56
CA ASP A 39 -0.27 -1.63 23.85
C ASP A 39 0.86 -0.74 24.40
N TRP A 40 2.06 -0.89 23.84
CA TRP A 40 3.23 -0.24 24.40
C TRP A 40 3.19 1.27 24.20
N THR A 41 3.72 1.99 25.19
CA THR A 41 3.82 3.45 25.18
C THR A 41 5.21 3.85 25.70
N LEU A 42 5.83 4.83 25.05
CA LEU A 42 7.09 5.40 25.48
C LEU A 42 6.99 6.91 25.57
N ASP A 43 7.49 7.47 26.67
CA ASP A 43 7.63 8.90 26.86
C ASP A 43 9.06 9.35 26.52
N PHE A 44 9.20 10.57 26.01
CA PHE A 44 10.48 11.24 25.88
C PHE A 44 10.35 12.77 25.93
N ASP A 45 11.45 13.43 26.30
CA ASP A 45 11.52 14.89 26.39
C ASP A 45 12.47 15.47 25.34
N LEU A 46 12.04 16.56 24.70
CA LEU A 46 12.95 17.44 23.96
C LEU A 46 13.54 18.51 24.90
N PRO A 47 14.78 19.00 24.66
CA PRO A 47 15.54 19.73 25.68
C PRO A 47 14.92 21.04 26.19
N ASN A 48 14.11 21.72 25.37
CA ASN A 48 13.43 22.99 25.66
C ASN A 48 12.62 23.44 24.44
N SER A 49 11.93 24.58 24.56
CA SER A 49 11.06 25.17 23.53
C SER A 49 11.74 25.56 22.21
N ASN A 50 13.06 25.46 22.09
CA ASN A 50 13.71 25.59 20.78
C ASN A 50 13.52 24.35 19.90
N TYR A 51 13.03 23.24 20.46
CA TYR A 51 12.79 22.01 19.73
C TYR A 51 11.29 21.72 19.63
N SER A 52 10.82 21.37 18.44
CA SER A 52 9.43 20.95 18.22
C SER A 52 9.35 19.87 17.16
N ILE A 53 8.45 18.91 17.34
CA ILE A 53 8.20 17.86 16.35
C ILE A 53 7.32 18.43 15.25
N ARG A 54 7.85 18.51 14.04
CA ARG A 54 7.16 18.94 12.82
C ARG A 54 6.42 17.80 12.13
N GLY A 55 6.92 16.57 12.28
CA GLY A 55 6.28 15.36 11.75
C GLY A 55 6.73 14.12 12.50
N ALA A 56 5.83 13.15 12.64
CA ALA A 56 6.08 11.84 13.21
C ALA A 56 5.47 10.78 12.29
N TYR A 57 6.19 9.69 12.06
CA TYR A 57 5.80 8.62 11.14
C TYR A 57 6.10 7.26 11.77
N GLY A 58 5.22 6.28 11.52
CA GLY A 58 5.36 4.90 12.01
C GLY A 58 4.94 4.71 13.47
N VAL A 59 4.49 5.77 14.14
CA VAL A 59 3.97 5.77 15.51
C VAL A 59 2.89 6.84 15.64
N ASP A 60 1.98 6.63 16.59
CA ASP A 60 1.10 7.68 17.06
C ASP A 60 1.89 8.54 18.05
N LEU A 61 1.73 9.87 17.94
CA LEU A 61 2.43 10.84 18.77
C LEU A 61 1.40 11.70 19.51
N ILE A 62 1.57 11.79 20.83
CA ILE A 62 0.83 12.70 21.70
C ILE A 62 1.82 13.76 22.22
N ASP A 63 1.49 15.04 22.03
CA ASP A 63 2.19 16.15 22.67
C ASP A 63 1.53 16.44 24.03
N ASN A 64 2.25 16.16 25.12
CA ASN A 64 1.77 16.36 26.49
C ASN A 64 2.04 17.79 27.01
N GLY A 65 2.63 18.65 26.18
CA GLY A 65 3.10 19.98 26.55
C GLY A 65 4.45 19.95 27.26
N ASN A 66 5.04 21.13 27.48
CA ASN A 66 6.35 21.30 28.13
C ASN A 66 7.49 20.48 27.47
N ASN A 67 7.45 20.30 26.14
CA ASN A 67 8.40 19.49 25.37
C ASN A 67 8.41 18.00 25.72
N ASN A 68 7.36 17.50 26.38
CA ASN A 68 7.16 16.10 26.68
C ASN A 68 6.23 15.47 25.63
N TYR A 69 6.60 14.27 25.18
CA TYR A 69 5.88 13.55 24.14
C TYR A 69 5.71 12.10 24.54
N THR A 70 4.55 11.52 24.21
CA THR A 70 4.30 10.08 24.30
C THR A 70 4.17 9.53 22.89
N ILE A 71 4.82 8.40 22.62
CA ILE A 71 4.64 7.62 21.40
C ILE A 71 4.04 6.27 21.72
N SER A 72 3.15 5.82 20.84
CA SER A 72 2.56 4.50 20.91
C SER A 72 2.56 3.85 19.53
N GLY A 73 2.36 2.54 19.51
CA GLY A 73 2.15 1.82 18.26
C GLY A 73 0.99 2.39 17.45
N GLN A 74 1.20 2.56 16.15
CA GLN A 74 0.19 2.96 15.16
C GLN A 74 -0.15 1.76 14.28
N ASP A 75 -1.43 1.60 13.90
CA ASP A 75 -1.89 0.71 12.82
C ASP A 75 -1.14 -0.63 12.69
N GLY A 76 -1.39 -1.57 13.63
CA GLY A 76 -0.77 -2.90 13.63
C GLY A 76 0.51 -3.01 14.45
N TRP A 77 1.14 -1.89 14.81
CA TRP A 77 2.28 -1.83 15.73
C TRP A 77 1.88 -1.55 17.19
N GLN A 78 0.57 -1.54 17.50
CA GLN A 78 0.07 -1.47 18.89
C GLN A 78 0.71 -2.54 19.76
N ASP A 79 0.90 -3.73 19.17
CA ASP A 79 1.63 -4.84 19.76
C ASP A 79 2.95 -5.06 18.99
N LEU A 80 3.99 -5.47 19.70
CA LEU A 80 5.28 -5.88 19.13
C LEU A 80 5.53 -7.36 19.45
N GLU A 81 5.44 -8.23 18.45
CA GLU A 81 5.77 -9.65 18.62
C GLU A 81 7.28 -9.89 18.76
N PRO A 82 7.72 -11.03 19.32
CA PRO A 82 9.13 -11.36 19.44
C PRO A 82 9.87 -11.31 18.09
N GLY A 83 10.87 -10.44 18.00
CA GLY A 83 11.69 -10.30 16.79
C GLY A 83 11.16 -9.30 15.76
N GLU A 84 9.98 -8.71 15.98
CA GLU A 84 9.51 -7.59 15.18
C GLU A 84 10.23 -6.30 15.54
N THR A 85 10.30 -5.37 14.58
CA THR A 85 10.90 -4.05 14.77
C THR A 85 9.99 -2.98 14.19
N ALA A 86 9.44 -2.12 15.06
CA ALA A 86 8.77 -0.89 14.65
C ALA A 86 9.81 0.20 14.42
N LYS A 87 9.64 1.01 13.37
CA LYS A 87 10.49 2.18 13.12
C LYS A 87 9.66 3.44 13.27
N ALA A 88 10.03 4.27 14.24
CA ALA A 88 9.52 5.63 14.37
C ALA A 88 10.47 6.61 13.69
N VAL A 89 9.94 7.55 12.92
CA VAL A 89 10.70 8.63 12.30
C VAL A 89 10.13 9.97 12.74
N PHE A 90 10.98 10.85 13.24
CA PHE A 90 10.61 12.21 13.65
C PHE A 90 11.38 13.23 12.83
N ILE A 91 10.67 14.25 12.39
CA ILE A 91 11.23 15.47 11.80
C ILE A 91 11.13 16.55 12.87
N ILE A 92 12.26 17.00 13.39
CA ILE A 92 12.33 17.90 14.53
C ILE A 92 12.94 19.23 14.08
N ASP A 93 12.20 20.32 14.29
CA ASP A 93 12.76 21.67 14.17
C ASP A 93 13.58 21.96 15.44
N ASP A 94 14.78 22.52 15.29
CA ASP A 94 15.70 22.79 16.40
C ASP A 94 16.12 24.25 16.55
N ASN A 95 15.61 25.14 15.68
CA ASN A 95 15.94 26.56 15.65
C ASN A 95 17.47 26.83 15.63
N GLN A 96 18.20 26.07 14.81
CA GLN A 96 19.66 26.13 14.64
C GLN A 96 20.43 25.76 15.92
N LYS A 97 19.82 24.94 16.78
CA LYS A 97 20.52 24.29 17.89
C LYS A 97 21.18 23.00 17.40
N LYS A 98 21.76 22.24 18.33
CA LYS A 98 22.44 20.99 18.01
C LYS A 98 21.42 19.86 18.06
N ALA A 99 21.38 19.02 17.03
CA ALA A 99 20.55 17.82 17.02
C ALA A 99 20.77 16.96 18.29
N PHE A 100 19.67 16.42 18.82
CA PHE A 100 19.61 15.76 20.11
C PHE A 100 18.89 14.42 20.00
N VAL A 101 19.47 13.37 20.57
CA VAL A 101 18.80 12.06 20.70
C VAL A 101 18.21 11.96 22.10
N PRO A 102 16.87 11.97 22.25
CA PRO A 102 16.24 11.91 23.55
C PRO A 102 16.42 10.53 24.21
N GLN A 103 16.19 10.46 25.51
CA GLN A 103 16.03 9.18 26.21
C GLN A 103 14.53 8.87 26.26
N PHE A 104 14.19 7.62 26.01
CA PHE A 104 12.82 7.14 26.10
C PHE A 104 12.64 6.33 27.37
N THR A 105 11.45 6.43 27.97
CA THR A 105 11.05 5.71 29.18
C THR A 105 9.70 5.05 28.96
N ASN A 106 9.46 3.89 29.60
CA ASN A 106 8.12 3.30 29.59
C ASN A 106 7.14 4.25 30.28
N SER A 107 6.02 4.55 29.64
CA SER A 107 4.98 5.41 30.22
C SER A 107 4.23 4.69 31.36
N ASP A 108 4.35 3.36 31.43
CA ASP A 108 3.72 2.52 32.45
C ASP A 108 4.62 2.27 33.67
N SER A 109 4.24 2.85 34.81
CA SER A 109 4.82 2.56 36.11
C SER A 109 3.83 1.83 37.02
N SER A 110 3.48 0.58 36.67
CA SER A 110 2.90 -0.38 37.62
C SER A 110 3.19 -1.88 37.31
N ILE A 111 4.36 -2.35 37.74
CA ILE A 111 4.74 -3.71 38.25
C ILE A 111 3.91 -4.96 37.80
N ALA A 112 4.53 -5.93 37.10
CA ALA A 112 4.86 -7.29 37.60
C ALA A 112 5.35 -8.30 36.52
N THR A 113 6.38 -9.08 36.89
CA THR A 113 7.08 -10.18 36.21
C THR A 113 6.31 -11.50 36.03
N GLN A 114 6.57 -12.23 34.92
CA GLN A 114 6.87 -13.70 34.80
C GLN A 114 6.92 -14.09 33.29
N ALA A 115 8.03 -14.55 32.70
CA ALA A 115 8.75 -15.84 32.76
C ALA A 115 8.19 -16.94 31.82
N GLU A 116 9.08 -17.44 30.94
CA GLU A 116 8.90 -18.40 29.83
C GLU A 116 8.37 -19.79 30.20
N THR A 117 7.83 -20.52 29.22
CA THR A 117 8.18 -21.94 29.00
C THR A 117 7.77 -22.44 27.60
N ALA A 118 8.71 -23.09 26.92
CA ALA A 118 8.54 -23.82 25.66
C ALA A 118 8.12 -25.28 25.91
N THR A 119 7.52 -25.95 24.92
CA THR A 119 7.75 -27.39 24.66
C THR A 119 7.23 -27.81 23.28
N ALA A 120 8.06 -28.56 22.56
CA ALA A 120 7.77 -29.25 21.31
C ALA A 120 7.32 -30.70 21.56
N THR A 121 6.54 -31.28 20.65
CA THR A 121 6.49 -32.75 20.44
C THR A 121 6.26 -33.09 18.96
N THR A 122 6.86 -34.21 18.58
CA THR A 122 6.99 -34.82 17.24
C THR A 122 6.06 -36.03 17.05
N ASP A 123 5.86 -36.39 15.77
CA ASP A 123 5.82 -37.76 15.18
C ASP A 123 4.58 -38.23 14.38
N ASN A 124 4.82 -38.30 13.06
CA ASN A 124 4.74 -39.44 12.11
C ASN A 124 3.43 -40.04 11.54
N ILE A 125 3.29 -39.82 10.22
CA ILE A 125 3.23 -40.75 9.03
C ILE A 125 2.19 -41.89 8.95
N LEU A 126 1.43 -41.92 7.83
CA LEU A 126 1.25 -43.05 6.86
C LEU A 126 0.29 -42.62 5.71
N MET A 127 0.78 -42.35 4.49
CA MET A 127 0.77 -43.16 3.24
C MET A 127 -0.57 -43.59 2.62
N GLY A 128 -0.76 -43.24 1.34
CA GLY A 128 -1.68 -43.91 0.38
C GLY A 128 -1.83 -43.16 -0.96
N ALA A 129 -1.22 -43.68 -2.04
CA ALA A 129 -1.34 -43.25 -3.45
C ALA A 129 -2.71 -43.68 -4.07
N VAL A 130 -3.23 -43.20 -5.22
CA VAL A 130 -2.74 -43.35 -6.62
C VAL A 130 -3.53 -42.44 -7.60
N VAL A 131 -2.78 -41.78 -8.49
CA VAL A 131 -2.94 -41.38 -9.93
C VAL A 131 -4.24 -41.63 -10.72
N SER A 132 -4.69 -40.62 -11.47
CA SER A 132 -5.08 -40.73 -12.90
C SER A 132 -5.15 -39.36 -13.63
N GLN A 133 -4.38 -39.21 -14.72
CA GLN A 133 -4.47 -38.13 -15.74
C GLN A 133 -5.74 -38.27 -16.61
N PRO A 134 -6.08 -37.21 -17.38
CA PRO A 134 -5.81 -37.30 -18.83
C PRO A 134 -5.12 -36.05 -19.43
N GLU A 135 -4.59 -36.24 -20.64
CA GLU A 135 -3.65 -35.41 -21.40
C GLU A 135 -4.37 -34.68 -22.60
N PRO A 136 -3.69 -34.05 -23.59
CA PRO A 136 -3.54 -32.60 -23.79
C PRO A 136 -4.19 -32.04 -25.09
N ASN A 137 -4.35 -30.71 -25.18
CA ASN A 137 -4.38 -29.86 -26.41
C ASN A 137 -5.03 -28.51 -26.06
N THR A 138 -4.63 -27.31 -26.48
CA THR A 138 -3.76 -26.81 -27.56
C THR A 138 -3.06 -25.52 -27.09
N THR A 139 -1.78 -25.34 -27.41
CA THR A 139 -1.03 -24.11 -27.13
C THR A 139 -1.54 -22.94 -27.98
N PRO A 140 -1.99 -21.81 -27.40
CA PRO A 140 -2.14 -20.56 -28.14
C PRO A 140 -0.75 -20.05 -28.55
N ALA A 141 -0.64 -19.47 -29.74
CA ALA A 141 0.60 -18.92 -30.27
C ALA A 141 1.32 -18.04 -29.24
N LYS A 142 2.62 -18.28 -29.05
CA LYS A 142 3.49 -17.49 -28.18
C LYS A 142 3.42 -16.03 -28.64
N ALA A 143 2.89 -15.16 -27.79
CA ALA A 143 2.96 -13.71 -27.97
C ALA A 143 4.42 -13.28 -28.20
N PRO A 144 4.67 -12.21 -28.98
CA PRO A 144 6.02 -11.70 -29.18
C PRO A 144 6.71 -11.49 -27.83
N GLN A 145 7.94 -11.98 -27.72
CA GLN A 145 8.78 -11.74 -26.55
C GLN A 145 8.90 -10.22 -26.34
N PRO A 146 8.65 -9.68 -25.12
CA PRO A 146 8.68 -8.23 -24.91
C PRO A 146 10.02 -7.67 -25.37
N ALA A 147 9.97 -6.53 -26.07
CA ALA A 147 11.13 -5.68 -26.24
C ALA A 147 11.73 -5.40 -24.86
N GLN A 148 13.05 -5.25 -24.78
CA GLN A 148 13.70 -4.82 -23.54
C GLN A 148 13.04 -3.52 -23.08
N LEU A 149 12.49 -3.50 -21.86
CA LEU A 149 11.83 -2.33 -21.29
C LEU A 149 12.78 -1.14 -21.19
N SER A 150 12.23 0.07 -21.20
CA SER A 150 13.00 1.30 -21.00
C SER A 150 13.76 1.27 -19.67
N SER A 151 14.95 1.86 -19.64
CA SER A 151 15.84 1.80 -18.45
C SER A 151 15.30 2.52 -17.22
N ASP A 152 14.35 3.43 -17.42
CA ASP A 152 13.66 4.21 -16.40
C ASP A 152 12.29 3.63 -16.02
N ALA A 153 11.87 2.52 -16.64
CA ALA A 153 10.66 1.81 -16.25
C ALA A 153 10.87 1.14 -14.88
N ILE A 154 9.90 1.32 -13.99
CA ILE A 154 9.86 0.65 -12.69
C ILE A 154 9.06 -0.64 -12.88
N THR A 155 9.65 -1.78 -12.53
CA THR A 155 9.02 -3.10 -12.71
C THR A 155 9.06 -3.91 -11.43
N VAL A 156 7.92 -4.47 -11.01
CA VAL A 156 7.83 -5.31 -9.81
C VAL A 156 6.93 -6.51 -10.07
N GLY A 157 7.55 -7.71 -10.07
CA GLY A 157 6.87 -9.01 -10.17
C GLY A 157 7.16 -9.93 -8.97
N PHE A 158 7.66 -9.40 -7.85
CA PHE A 158 7.81 -10.11 -6.56
C PHE A 158 8.71 -11.36 -6.51
N GLU A 159 9.41 -11.70 -7.59
CA GLU A 159 10.33 -12.85 -7.68
C GLU A 159 11.55 -12.75 -6.75
N GLY A 160 11.87 -11.55 -6.24
CA GLY A 160 12.97 -11.33 -5.29
C GLY A 160 12.71 -11.87 -3.87
N HIS A 161 11.48 -12.30 -3.59
CA HIS A 161 11.03 -12.67 -2.25
C HIS A 161 10.75 -14.17 -2.12
N SER A 162 10.83 -14.70 -0.90
CA SER A 162 10.38 -16.07 -0.63
C SER A 162 8.86 -16.11 -0.48
N ALA A 163 8.24 -17.21 -0.89
CA ALA A 163 6.81 -17.45 -0.65
C ALA A 163 6.47 -17.42 0.85
N ASN A 164 5.26 -16.97 1.17
CA ASN A 164 4.73 -16.70 2.51
C ASN A 164 5.42 -15.54 3.26
N THR A 165 6.17 -14.69 2.56
CA THR A 165 6.73 -13.47 3.18
C THR A 165 5.63 -12.42 3.33
N LYS A 166 5.34 -11.98 4.57
CA LYS A 166 4.47 -10.81 4.80
C LYS A 166 5.05 -9.59 4.09
N TYR A 167 4.22 -8.85 3.34
CA TYR A 167 4.67 -7.72 2.53
C TYR A 167 4.72 -6.43 3.37
N THR A 168 5.54 -6.47 4.41
CA THR A 168 5.75 -5.36 5.36
C THR A 168 6.40 -4.15 4.68
N ASN A 169 6.41 -2.99 5.35
CA ASN A 169 7.10 -1.80 4.83
C ASN A 169 8.58 -2.08 4.47
N ARG A 170 9.28 -2.93 5.23
CA ARG A 170 10.66 -3.34 4.94
C ARG A 170 10.77 -4.16 3.64
N VAL A 171 9.78 -5.00 3.36
CA VAL A 171 9.76 -5.83 2.14
C VAL A 171 9.36 -4.98 0.94
N GLN A 172 8.35 -4.12 1.10
CA GLN A 172 7.96 -3.13 0.10
C GLN A 172 9.13 -2.23 -0.32
N ASN A 173 9.96 -1.77 0.62
CA ASN A 173 11.14 -0.93 0.32
C ASN A 173 12.25 -1.62 -0.50
N GLN A 174 12.13 -2.92 -0.77
CA GLN A 174 13.02 -3.63 -1.69
C GLN A 174 12.52 -3.55 -3.14
N ASP A 175 11.23 -3.28 -3.33
CA ASP A 175 10.55 -3.22 -4.62
C ASP A 175 10.20 -1.78 -5.03
N TRP A 176 9.87 -0.94 -4.05
CA TRP A 176 9.35 0.42 -4.23
C TRP A 176 10.03 1.41 -3.29
N ASP A 177 10.02 2.69 -3.64
CA ASP A 177 10.26 3.77 -2.67
C ASP A 177 8.96 4.05 -1.91
N VAL A 178 8.90 3.75 -0.61
CA VAL A 178 7.65 3.75 0.16
C VAL A 178 7.54 5.01 1.02
N ALA A 179 6.61 5.91 0.69
CA ALA A 179 6.32 7.08 1.52
C ALA A 179 5.53 6.70 2.78
N TRP A 180 4.55 5.82 2.64
CA TRP A 180 3.79 5.24 3.76
C TRP A 180 3.15 3.92 3.33
N SER A 181 2.86 3.08 4.32
CA SER A 181 2.16 1.80 4.17
C SER A 181 1.19 1.62 5.34
N HIS A 182 -0.01 1.14 5.07
CA HIS A 182 -1.06 0.91 6.06
C HIS A 182 -1.71 -0.46 5.85
N GLN A 183 -1.70 -1.30 6.89
CA GLN A 183 -2.26 -2.66 6.94
C GLN A 183 -1.76 -3.66 5.86
N MET A 184 -0.73 -3.30 5.09
CA MET A 184 -0.10 -4.21 4.10
C MET A 184 0.61 -5.38 4.79
N ASP A 185 1.30 -5.13 5.91
CA ASP A 185 1.91 -6.17 6.75
C ASP A 185 0.91 -7.17 7.34
N LYS A 186 -0.35 -6.74 7.53
CA LYS A 186 -1.44 -7.56 8.05
C LYS A 186 -2.12 -8.39 6.96
N TYR A 187 -2.36 -7.80 5.78
CA TYR A 187 -3.21 -8.42 4.76
C TYR A 187 -2.51 -8.79 3.45
N ALA A 188 -1.25 -8.39 3.27
CA ALA A 188 -0.49 -8.62 2.06
C ALA A 188 0.64 -9.62 2.30
N THR A 189 0.75 -10.62 1.44
CA THR A 189 1.77 -11.68 1.54
C THR A 189 2.25 -12.04 0.14
N ILE A 190 3.55 -12.24 -0.02
CA ILE A 190 4.10 -12.83 -1.23
C ILE A 190 3.68 -14.29 -1.27
N SER A 191 2.92 -14.67 -2.28
CA SER A 191 2.34 -16.02 -2.44
C SER A 191 2.90 -16.68 -3.67
N ASN A 192 3.09 -18.00 -3.62
CA ASN A 192 3.42 -18.82 -4.78
C ASN A 192 2.27 -19.76 -5.20
N GLN A 193 1.06 -19.49 -4.70
CA GLN A 193 -0.13 -20.27 -5.04
C GLN A 193 -0.72 -19.85 -6.38
N GLU A 194 -0.63 -18.56 -6.69
CA GLU A 194 -1.05 -17.94 -7.94
C GLU A 194 0.04 -16.96 -8.34
N ALA A 195 0.46 -17.00 -9.60
CA ALA A 195 1.40 -16.06 -10.19
C ALA A 195 1.05 -15.89 -11.66
N ARG A 196 1.11 -14.66 -12.17
CA ARG A 196 0.86 -14.39 -13.58
C ARG A 196 2.12 -14.70 -14.39
N SER A 197 3.26 -14.25 -13.91
CA SER A 197 4.58 -14.61 -14.42
C SER A 197 5.46 -15.13 -13.29
N GLY A 198 6.60 -15.75 -13.61
CA GLY A 198 7.49 -16.28 -12.58
C GLY A 198 6.82 -17.33 -11.67
N ASN A 199 7.04 -17.20 -10.36
CA ASN A 199 6.54 -18.13 -9.34
C ASN A 199 5.77 -17.43 -8.21
N ASN A 200 5.89 -16.11 -8.07
CA ASN A 200 5.35 -15.36 -6.96
C ASN A 200 4.43 -14.25 -7.43
N SER A 201 3.44 -13.92 -6.61
CA SER A 201 2.65 -12.69 -6.74
C SER A 201 2.43 -12.06 -5.38
N LEU A 202 1.93 -10.82 -5.37
CA LEU A 202 1.39 -10.21 -4.16
C LEU A 202 -0.05 -10.69 -3.95
N GLN A 203 -0.31 -11.45 -2.88
CA GLN A 203 -1.66 -11.84 -2.47
C GLN A 203 -2.17 -10.89 -1.40
N MET A 204 -3.39 -10.39 -1.59
CA MET A 204 -4.16 -9.61 -0.63
C MET A 204 -5.28 -10.45 -0.05
N SER A 205 -5.38 -10.51 1.27
CA SER A 205 -6.51 -11.08 2.00
C SER A 205 -7.50 -9.99 2.41
N TYR A 206 -8.79 -10.23 2.18
CA TYR A 206 -9.89 -9.36 2.59
C TYR A 206 -10.68 -10.11 3.67
N PRO A 207 -10.66 -9.63 4.93
CA PRO A 207 -11.21 -10.39 6.06
C PRO A 207 -12.74 -10.47 6.03
N ALA A 208 -13.28 -11.55 6.56
CA ALA A 208 -14.71 -11.70 6.79
C ALA A 208 -15.25 -10.62 7.75
N ASN A 209 -16.36 -9.98 7.38
CA ASN A 209 -17.09 -9.02 8.19
C ASN A 209 -16.24 -7.86 8.73
N ALA A 210 -15.20 -7.48 7.98
CA ALA A 210 -14.32 -6.37 8.32
C ALA A 210 -13.75 -5.74 7.05
N GLN A 211 -13.26 -4.52 7.18
CA GLN A 211 -12.51 -3.85 6.13
C GLN A 211 -11.01 -4.10 6.30
N SER A 212 -10.33 -4.50 5.22
CA SER A 212 -8.86 -4.55 5.22
C SER A 212 -8.23 -3.15 5.25
N ASN A 213 -8.82 -2.21 4.51
CA ASN A 213 -8.33 -0.84 4.32
C ASN A 213 -6.85 -0.78 3.89
N ALA A 214 -6.33 -1.82 3.24
CA ALA A 214 -4.90 -1.91 2.94
C ALA A 214 -4.48 -0.92 1.85
N GLY A 215 -3.33 -0.29 2.03
CA GLY A 215 -2.76 0.58 1.01
C GLY A 215 -1.35 1.04 1.30
N ALA A 216 -0.70 1.57 0.27
CA ALA A 216 0.62 2.16 0.35
C ALA A 216 0.79 3.25 -0.71
N LYS A 217 1.61 4.25 -0.39
CA LYS A 217 2.06 5.28 -1.33
C LYS A 217 3.46 4.92 -1.80
N TRP A 218 3.55 4.34 -2.98
CA TRP A 218 4.82 4.03 -3.64
C TRP A 218 5.21 5.22 -4.53
N LEU A 219 6.30 5.88 -4.17
CA LEU A 219 6.80 7.04 -4.87
C LEU A 219 7.35 6.63 -6.24
N VAL A 220 7.06 7.46 -7.22
CA VAL A 220 7.68 7.41 -8.55
C VAL A 220 8.22 8.81 -8.89
N PRO A 221 9.25 8.93 -9.73
CA PRO A 221 9.75 10.24 -10.14
C PRO A 221 8.61 11.11 -10.69
N ASN A 222 8.53 12.39 -10.31
CA ASN A 222 7.44 13.25 -10.77
C ASN A 222 7.46 13.44 -12.30
N GLN A 223 6.37 13.05 -12.98
CA GLN A 223 6.19 13.26 -14.43
C GLN A 223 4.79 13.76 -14.77
N GLN A 224 4.66 14.48 -15.89
CA GLN A 224 3.35 14.94 -16.37
C GLN A 224 2.51 13.84 -17.02
N GLU A 225 3.17 12.76 -17.46
CA GLU A 225 2.51 11.63 -18.11
C GLU A 225 3.17 10.32 -17.69
N TYR A 226 2.35 9.34 -17.34
CA TYR A 226 2.78 7.98 -17.04
C TYR A 226 1.81 6.96 -17.63
N TYR A 227 2.37 5.80 -17.88
CA TYR A 227 1.68 4.56 -18.13
C TYR A 227 1.88 3.64 -16.92
N LEU A 228 0.78 3.10 -16.39
CA LEU A 228 0.76 2.07 -15.36
C LEU A 228 0.17 0.80 -15.97
N SER A 229 0.84 -0.33 -15.81
CA SER A 229 0.28 -1.66 -16.08
C SER A 229 0.41 -2.55 -14.85
N TYR A 230 -0.59 -3.40 -14.60
CA TYR A 230 -0.46 -4.53 -13.68
C TYR A 230 -1.49 -5.61 -14.01
N TRP A 231 -1.29 -6.79 -13.45
CA TRP A 231 -2.25 -7.88 -13.51
C TRP A 231 -2.96 -8.06 -12.18
N VAL A 232 -4.25 -8.35 -12.23
CA VAL A 232 -5.07 -8.68 -11.06
C VAL A 232 -5.87 -9.94 -11.31
N LYS A 233 -5.95 -10.81 -10.30
CA LYS A 233 -6.84 -11.98 -10.28
C LYS A 233 -7.60 -12.03 -8.97
N PHE A 234 -8.90 -12.20 -9.06
CA PHE A 234 -9.75 -12.45 -7.89
C PHE A 234 -9.94 -13.96 -7.73
N ASP A 235 -9.91 -14.48 -6.50
CA ASP A 235 -10.14 -15.90 -6.27
C ASP A 235 -11.53 -16.35 -6.73
N ASN A 236 -11.69 -17.65 -6.99
CA ASN A 236 -12.95 -18.24 -7.43
C ASN A 236 -14.14 -17.95 -6.50
N ASN A 237 -13.86 -17.73 -5.21
CA ASN A 237 -14.86 -17.41 -4.19
C ASN A 237 -14.92 -15.91 -3.85
N PHE A 238 -14.28 -15.03 -4.61
CA PHE A 238 -14.24 -13.61 -4.29
C PHE A 238 -15.65 -13.00 -4.24
N ASP A 239 -15.91 -12.14 -3.26
CA ASP A 239 -17.19 -11.48 -3.12
C ASP A 239 -17.12 -10.07 -3.72
N PHE A 240 -17.84 -9.83 -4.81
CA PHE A 240 -17.89 -8.48 -5.39
C PHE A 240 -18.99 -7.61 -4.77
N ASP A 241 -19.98 -8.24 -4.13
CA ASP A 241 -21.28 -7.65 -3.84
C ASP A 241 -21.49 -7.31 -2.37
N GLY A 242 -20.64 -7.86 -1.49
CA GLY A 242 -20.76 -7.69 -0.05
C GLY A 242 -22.13 -8.16 0.45
N ASN A 243 -22.49 -7.76 1.67
CA ASN A 243 -23.81 -8.10 2.22
C ASN A 243 -24.95 -7.28 1.60
N LYS A 244 -24.70 -6.00 1.27
CA LYS A 244 -25.75 -5.08 0.77
C LYS A 244 -25.29 -4.08 -0.30
N TYR A 245 -24.02 -3.69 -0.33
CA TYR A 245 -23.49 -2.81 -1.37
C TYR A 245 -22.24 -3.40 -2.02
N SER A 246 -22.21 -3.36 -3.35
CA SER A 246 -21.11 -3.93 -4.13
C SER A 246 -19.98 -2.94 -4.36
N GLY A 247 -18.76 -3.40 -4.08
CA GLY A 247 -17.56 -2.79 -4.62
C GLY A 247 -16.40 -2.61 -3.64
N GLY A 248 -15.26 -2.32 -4.24
CA GLY A 248 -14.02 -2.08 -3.51
C GLY A 248 -12.95 -1.51 -4.42
N LYS A 249 -11.81 -1.15 -3.83
CA LYS A 249 -10.78 -0.31 -4.45
C LYS A 249 -9.68 -1.17 -5.04
N LEU A 250 -9.05 -0.67 -6.09
CA LEU A 250 -7.89 -1.27 -6.73
C LEU A 250 -6.82 -0.19 -7.00
N PRO A 251 -5.54 -0.59 -7.12
CA PRO A 251 -4.43 0.34 -7.34
C PRO A 251 -4.60 1.24 -8.57
N GLY A 252 -4.00 2.42 -8.52
CA GLY A 252 -3.92 3.36 -9.65
C GLY A 252 -2.88 4.44 -9.41
N MET A 253 -2.84 5.48 -10.24
CA MET A 253 -1.88 6.58 -10.08
C MET A 253 -2.44 7.74 -9.25
N GLY A 254 -1.54 8.57 -8.73
CA GLY A 254 -1.91 9.79 -8.01
C GLY A 254 -0.78 10.81 -7.90
N SER A 255 -1.12 11.92 -7.26
CA SER A 255 -0.23 13.05 -7.03
C SER A 255 -0.40 13.61 -5.63
N GLY A 256 0.66 14.15 -5.02
CA GLY A 256 0.58 14.97 -3.80
C GLY A 256 -0.08 14.23 -2.62
N ASP A 257 -1.10 14.84 -2.02
CA ASP A 257 -1.77 14.30 -0.82
C ASP A 257 -2.79 13.19 -1.13
N LEU A 258 -2.88 12.74 -2.39
CA LEU A 258 -3.79 11.67 -2.82
C LEU A 258 -5.25 11.92 -2.43
N ALA A 259 -5.78 13.08 -2.86
CA ALA A 259 -7.17 13.48 -2.65
C ALA A 259 -8.14 12.29 -2.87
N SER A 260 -8.82 11.92 -1.78
CA SER A 260 -9.69 10.74 -1.68
C SER A 260 -10.59 10.85 -0.44
N GLY A 261 -11.48 9.87 -0.21
CA GLY A 261 -12.24 9.79 1.05
C GLY A 261 -13.20 10.96 1.29
N GLY A 262 -13.71 11.58 0.23
CA GLY A 262 -14.56 12.77 0.29
C GLY A 262 -13.82 14.11 0.27
N LYS A 263 -12.48 14.09 0.21
CA LYS A 263 -11.66 15.26 -0.05
C LYS A 263 -11.56 15.48 -1.55
N LYS A 264 -12.37 16.41 -2.09
CA LYS A 264 -12.34 16.77 -3.50
C LYS A 264 -11.02 17.48 -3.87
N PRO A 265 -10.44 17.26 -5.08
CA PRO A 265 -9.26 17.97 -5.53
C PRO A 265 -9.51 19.48 -5.64
N THR A 266 -8.60 20.25 -5.05
CA THR A 266 -8.56 21.72 -5.14
C THR A 266 -7.57 22.21 -6.20
N GLY A 267 -6.82 21.28 -6.81
CA GLY A 267 -5.71 21.54 -7.73
C GLY A 267 -4.34 21.58 -7.05
N THR A 268 -4.28 21.50 -5.72
CA THR A 268 -3.01 21.49 -4.97
C THR A 268 -2.89 20.34 -3.97
N ASN A 269 -3.99 19.79 -3.49
CA ASN A 269 -4.04 18.66 -2.56
C ASN A 269 -4.02 17.28 -3.27
N GLY A 270 -3.60 17.24 -4.53
CA GLY A 270 -3.47 16.00 -5.29
C GLY A 270 -4.73 15.51 -5.98
N PHE A 271 -4.60 14.37 -6.65
CA PHE A 271 -5.66 13.63 -7.33
C PHE A 271 -5.39 12.13 -7.22
N THR A 272 -6.39 11.30 -7.49
CA THR A 272 -6.23 9.83 -7.57
C THR A 272 -7.02 9.26 -8.74
N SER A 273 -6.44 8.26 -9.41
CA SER A 273 -6.97 7.59 -10.60
C SER A 273 -7.03 6.08 -10.36
N ARG A 274 -7.69 5.69 -9.27
CA ARG A 274 -7.80 4.28 -8.85
C ARG A 274 -8.83 3.54 -9.69
N TYR A 275 -8.82 2.22 -9.60
CA TYR A 275 -9.93 1.41 -10.09
C TYR A 275 -10.85 0.97 -8.95
N MET A 276 -12.03 0.51 -9.32
CA MET A 276 -12.94 -0.22 -8.47
C MET A 276 -13.50 -1.43 -9.19
N TRP A 277 -13.78 -2.48 -8.42
CA TRP A 277 -14.86 -3.41 -8.79
C TRP A 277 -16.18 -2.87 -8.24
N ARG A 278 -17.26 -3.17 -8.95
CA ARG A 278 -18.65 -2.91 -8.54
C ARG A 278 -19.44 -4.22 -8.61
N GLU A 279 -20.77 -4.10 -8.63
CA GLU A 279 -21.69 -5.23 -8.68
C GLU A 279 -21.29 -6.26 -9.74
N ASP A 280 -21.31 -7.54 -9.36
CA ASP A 280 -20.91 -8.68 -10.19
C ASP A 280 -19.48 -8.60 -10.77
N GLY A 281 -18.63 -7.71 -10.26
CA GLY A 281 -17.27 -7.50 -10.76
C GLY A 281 -17.16 -6.44 -11.86
N LYS A 282 -18.18 -5.60 -12.08
CA LYS A 282 -18.10 -4.49 -13.05
C LYS A 282 -16.85 -3.64 -12.84
N ALA A 283 -16.03 -3.54 -13.88
CA ALA A 283 -14.79 -2.80 -13.85
C ALA A 283 -15.07 -1.30 -14.01
N THR A 284 -14.55 -0.50 -13.08
CA THR A 284 -14.85 0.92 -12.97
C THR A 284 -13.57 1.72 -12.73
N LEU A 285 -13.35 2.80 -13.48
CA LEU A 285 -12.39 3.83 -13.10
C LEU A 285 -13.02 4.68 -11.99
N TYR A 286 -12.28 4.88 -10.90
CA TYR A 286 -12.67 5.70 -9.76
C TYR A 286 -11.77 6.93 -9.63
N LEU A 287 -12.23 8.04 -10.20
CA LEU A 287 -11.39 9.20 -10.48
C LEU A 287 -11.71 10.37 -9.55
N TYR A 288 -10.71 10.87 -8.84
CA TYR A 288 -10.77 12.18 -8.20
C TYR A 288 -10.14 13.21 -9.13
N HIS A 289 -10.90 14.23 -9.54
CA HIS A 289 -10.43 15.36 -10.34
C HIS A 289 -11.22 16.63 -9.96
N MET A 290 -10.68 17.81 -10.29
CA MET A 290 -11.25 19.09 -9.80
C MET A 290 -12.71 19.31 -10.23
N ASN A 291 -13.07 18.78 -11.40
CA ASN A 291 -14.38 18.96 -12.01
C ASN A 291 -15.35 17.81 -11.73
N GLN A 292 -14.99 16.85 -10.85
CA GLN A 292 -15.87 15.72 -10.53
C GLN A 292 -17.24 16.21 -10.02
N PRO A 293 -18.35 15.55 -10.39
CA PRO A 293 -19.70 16.04 -10.09
C PRO A 293 -20.05 15.94 -8.60
N GLY A 294 -19.52 14.94 -7.90
CA GLY A 294 -19.82 14.63 -6.51
C GLY A 294 -18.70 14.92 -5.51
N THR A 295 -18.98 14.66 -4.24
CA THR A 295 -17.99 14.77 -3.14
C THR A 295 -16.94 13.65 -3.20
N TYR A 296 -17.37 12.46 -3.62
CA TYR A 296 -16.52 11.28 -3.78
C TYR A 296 -16.06 11.15 -5.23
N GLY A 297 -15.10 10.26 -5.47
CA GLY A 297 -14.56 10.02 -6.81
C GLY A 297 -15.68 9.73 -7.81
N GLU A 298 -15.48 10.15 -9.05
CA GLU A 298 -16.39 9.84 -10.14
C GLU A 298 -16.24 8.37 -10.53
N ASP A 299 -17.37 7.66 -10.55
CA ASP A 299 -17.45 6.28 -11.05
C ASP A 299 -17.67 6.32 -12.57
N ILE A 300 -16.68 5.86 -13.33
CA ILE A 300 -16.79 5.70 -14.78
C ILE A 300 -16.69 4.22 -15.13
N LEU A 301 -17.80 3.63 -15.59
CA LEU A 301 -17.84 2.23 -16.02
C LEU A 301 -16.93 2.05 -17.24
N LEU A 302 -16.08 1.01 -17.20
CA LEU A 302 -15.28 0.59 -18.35
C LEU A 302 -16.17 -0.16 -19.33
N LYS A 303 -15.99 0.10 -20.61
CA LYS A 303 -16.87 -0.39 -21.68
C LYS A 303 -16.11 -1.15 -22.74
N ASP A 304 -16.69 -2.24 -23.21
CA ASP A 304 -16.29 -2.90 -24.45
C ASP A 304 -16.49 -1.98 -25.66
N SER A 305 -15.83 -2.30 -26.77
CA SER A 305 -16.02 -1.62 -28.06
C SER A 305 -17.47 -1.66 -28.58
N ASP A 306 -18.29 -2.61 -28.13
CA ASP A 306 -19.73 -2.69 -28.44
C ASP A 306 -20.63 -1.89 -27.47
N GLY A 307 -20.05 -1.27 -26.44
CA GLY A 307 -20.72 -0.47 -25.42
C GLY A 307 -21.25 -1.25 -24.20
N SER A 308 -21.03 -2.57 -24.14
CA SER A 308 -21.35 -3.38 -22.97
C SER A 308 -20.39 -3.11 -21.80
N ASP A 309 -20.82 -3.42 -20.57
CA ASP A 309 -19.99 -3.25 -19.36
C ASP A 309 -18.83 -4.26 -19.38
N LYS A 310 -17.62 -3.82 -19.00
CA LYS A 310 -16.49 -4.72 -18.73
C LYS A 310 -16.54 -5.25 -17.30
N TYR A 311 -16.06 -6.47 -17.12
CA TYR A 311 -16.10 -7.18 -15.83
C TYR A 311 -14.75 -7.80 -15.49
N PHE A 312 -14.45 -7.82 -14.19
CA PHE A 312 -13.47 -8.73 -13.62
C PHE A 312 -14.13 -10.09 -13.40
N GLU A 313 -13.52 -11.13 -13.94
CA GLU A 313 -13.95 -12.51 -13.76
C GLU A 313 -13.15 -13.19 -12.65
N ARG A 314 -13.88 -13.87 -11.77
CA ARG A 314 -13.27 -14.70 -10.73
C ARG A 314 -12.44 -15.81 -11.36
N GLY A 315 -11.28 -16.10 -10.77
CA GLY A 315 -10.36 -17.12 -11.23
C GLY A 315 -9.50 -16.73 -12.44
N GLN A 316 -9.76 -15.58 -13.06
CA GLN A 316 -9.04 -15.10 -14.25
C GLN A 316 -8.09 -13.97 -13.91
N TRP A 317 -6.94 -13.96 -14.58
CA TRP A 317 -6.01 -12.84 -14.59
C TRP A 317 -6.47 -11.81 -15.62
N HIS A 318 -6.65 -10.57 -15.18
CA HIS A 318 -6.94 -9.43 -16.03
C HIS A 318 -5.78 -8.45 -16.01
N ASN A 319 -5.39 -7.97 -17.19
CA ASN A 319 -4.42 -6.89 -17.31
C ASN A 319 -5.15 -5.55 -17.32
N LEU A 320 -4.67 -4.62 -16.49
CA LEU A 320 -5.12 -3.24 -16.48
C LEU A 320 -3.96 -2.35 -16.90
N VAL A 321 -4.20 -1.51 -17.91
CA VAL A 321 -3.28 -0.45 -18.31
C VAL A 321 -3.98 0.89 -18.21
N GLN A 322 -3.30 1.86 -17.61
CA GLN A 322 -3.75 3.24 -17.48
C GLN A 322 -2.70 4.18 -18.05
N ARG A 323 -3.09 5.07 -18.95
CA ARG A 323 -2.32 6.27 -19.28
C ARG A 323 -2.95 7.45 -18.56
N VAL A 324 -2.17 8.19 -17.79
CA VAL A 324 -2.63 9.45 -17.18
C VAL A 324 -1.71 10.55 -17.64
N LYS A 325 -2.30 11.62 -18.16
CA LYS A 325 -1.62 12.86 -18.52
C LYS A 325 -2.23 14.00 -17.73
N VAL A 326 -1.42 14.61 -16.88
CA VAL A 326 -1.81 15.77 -16.09
C VAL A 326 -2.00 16.98 -16.99
N ASN A 327 -2.98 17.82 -16.67
CA ASN A 327 -3.28 19.04 -17.41
C ASN A 327 -2.19 20.10 -17.24
N ASP A 328 -2.05 20.99 -18.23
CA ASP A 328 -1.11 22.11 -18.18
C ASP A 328 -1.66 23.25 -17.30
N GLY A 329 -0.99 23.52 -16.17
CA GLY A 329 -1.36 24.61 -15.28
C GLY A 329 -2.85 24.61 -14.94
N SER A 330 -3.59 25.64 -15.31
CA SER A 330 -5.04 25.75 -15.03
C SER A 330 -5.95 25.28 -16.17
N GLN A 331 -5.40 24.75 -17.26
CA GLN A 331 -6.14 24.30 -18.43
C GLN A 331 -6.90 22.99 -18.14
N SER A 332 -7.95 22.73 -18.92
CA SER A 332 -8.69 21.46 -18.90
C SER A 332 -8.26 20.64 -20.12
N ASN A 333 -7.02 20.16 -20.12
CA ASN A 333 -6.44 19.36 -21.20
C ASN A 333 -5.74 18.10 -20.68
N GLY A 334 -6.05 17.68 -19.45
CA GLY A 334 -5.63 16.40 -18.93
C GLY A 334 -6.40 15.27 -19.61
N GLU A 335 -5.77 14.10 -19.64
CA GLU A 335 -6.27 12.91 -20.33
C GLU A 335 -6.12 11.68 -19.43
N ILE A 336 -7.05 10.74 -19.55
CA ILE A 336 -6.91 9.40 -19.00
C ILE A 336 -7.46 8.38 -20.00
N ASP A 337 -6.64 7.39 -20.32
CA ASP A 337 -7.01 6.27 -21.17
C ASP A 337 -6.83 4.97 -20.38
N VAL A 338 -7.74 4.02 -20.58
CA VAL A 338 -7.69 2.71 -19.92
C VAL A 338 -7.81 1.61 -20.95
N TRP A 339 -6.96 0.60 -20.80
CA TRP A 339 -7.08 -0.67 -21.47
C TRP A 339 -7.27 -1.78 -20.46
N MET A 340 -8.12 -2.75 -20.80
CA MET A 340 -8.29 -3.99 -20.05
C MET A 340 -8.14 -5.15 -21.03
N ASP A 341 -7.24 -6.09 -20.72
CA ASP A 341 -6.95 -7.26 -21.56
C ASP A 341 -6.61 -6.92 -23.02
N ASN A 342 -5.83 -5.85 -23.20
CA ASN A 342 -5.39 -5.28 -24.49
C ASN A 342 -6.49 -4.60 -25.35
N GLU A 343 -7.69 -4.39 -24.80
CA GLU A 343 -8.73 -3.59 -25.45
C GLU A 343 -8.82 -2.21 -24.79
N GLN A 344 -8.94 -1.14 -25.59
CA GLN A 344 -9.18 0.21 -25.04
C GLN A 344 -10.63 0.31 -24.59
N VAL A 345 -10.84 0.46 -23.28
CA VAL A 345 -12.17 0.41 -22.64
C VAL A 345 -12.63 1.76 -22.10
N LEU A 346 -11.73 2.75 -22.11
CA LEU A 346 -12.03 4.13 -21.78
C LEU A 346 -11.03 5.08 -22.43
N SER A 347 -11.51 6.23 -22.88
CA SER A 347 -10.71 7.40 -23.22
C SER A 347 -11.47 8.64 -22.78
N MET A 348 -10.86 9.45 -21.92
CA MET A 348 -11.43 10.69 -21.42
C MET A 348 -10.41 11.81 -21.57
N ASP A 349 -10.89 12.95 -22.06
CA ASP A 349 -10.14 14.18 -22.22
C ASP A 349 -10.79 15.32 -21.42
N ASN A 350 -10.28 16.55 -21.62
CA ASN A 350 -10.81 17.76 -20.98
C ASN A 350 -10.80 17.70 -19.44
N LEU A 351 -9.90 16.90 -18.86
CA LEU A 351 -9.76 16.76 -17.42
C LEU A 351 -8.89 17.87 -16.83
N LYS A 352 -9.13 18.12 -15.54
CA LYS A 352 -8.36 19.06 -14.74
C LYS A 352 -8.03 18.42 -13.39
N PHE A 353 -6.77 18.07 -13.21
CA PHE A 353 -6.22 17.36 -12.07
C PHE A 353 -5.55 18.33 -11.09
N MET A 354 -4.54 19.08 -11.56
CA MET A 354 -3.68 19.95 -10.75
C MET A 354 -3.66 21.38 -11.32
N THR A 355 -3.31 22.37 -10.50
CA THR A 355 -3.13 23.78 -10.94
C THR A 355 -1.77 24.37 -10.62
N ASN A 356 -0.94 23.62 -9.89
CA ASN A 356 0.39 24.01 -9.42
C ASN A 356 1.54 23.37 -10.23
N ASN A 357 1.24 22.75 -11.38
CA ASN A 357 2.18 22.00 -12.22
C ASN A 357 2.81 20.75 -11.57
N GLN A 358 2.31 20.30 -10.43
CA GLN A 358 2.69 18.99 -9.88
C GLN A 358 2.18 17.90 -10.84
N GLY A 359 3.06 16.97 -11.20
CA GLY A 359 2.74 15.81 -12.01
C GLY A 359 2.26 14.63 -11.16
N ILE A 360 2.30 13.45 -11.75
CA ILE A 360 2.11 12.17 -11.07
C ILE A 360 3.42 11.84 -10.35
N ASP A 361 3.33 11.57 -9.05
CA ASP A 361 4.47 11.24 -8.19
C ASP A 361 4.26 9.94 -7.40
N THR A 362 3.14 9.25 -7.65
CA THR A 362 2.72 8.12 -6.85
C THR A 362 2.07 7.04 -7.71
N MET A 363 2.55 5.81 -7.52
CA MET A 363 1.75 4.61 -7.73
C MET A 363 1.03 4.29 -6.41
N TYR A 364 -0.28 4.48 -6.41
CA TYR A 364 -1.12 4.39 -5.22
C TYR A 364 -1.73 2.99 -5.14
N PHE A 365 -1.07 2.11 -4.37
CA PHE A 365 -1.65 0.82 -4.03
C PHE A 365 -2.74 1.02 -2.98
N SER A 366 -3.98 0.66 -3.31
CA SER A 366 -5.13 0.79 -2.40
C SER A 366 -6.13 -0.29 -2.75
N THR A 367 -6.36 -1.23 -1.83
CA THR A 367 -7.35 -2.28 -2.07
C THR A 367 -8.06 -2.77 -0.83
N PHE A 368 -9.40 -2.72 -0.90
CA PHE A 368 -10.32 -3.07 0.17
C PHE A 368 -11.76 -3.06 -0.35
N HIS A 369 -12.65 -3.87 0.23
CA HIS A 369 -14.10 -3.71 0.11
C HIS A 369 -14.56 -2.41 0.76
N GLY A 370 -15.41 -1.63 0.09
CA GLY A 370 -16.00 -0.49 0.77
C GLY A 370 -16.51 0.64 -0.11
N GLY A 371 -16.59 1.83 0.48
CA GLY A 371 -17.71 2.19 1.33
C GLY A 371 -17.21 2.37 2.78
N TYR A 372 -18.03 2.87 3.69
CA TYR A 372 -17.60 3.14 5.08
C TYR A 372 -18.07 2.08 6.09
N ASP A 373 -19.16 1.37 5.82
CA ASP A 373 -19.85 0.52 6.80
C ASP A 373 -19.86 -0.97 6.41
N SER A 374 -20.41 -1.77 7.31
CA SER A 374 -20.48 -3.23 7.20
C SER A 374 -21.31 -3.74 6.02
N ASP A 375 -22.11 -2.88 5.38
CA ASP A 375 -22.94 -3.26 4.23
C ASP A 375 -22.09 -3.63 3.00
N TRP A 376 -20.80 -3.27 2.98
CA TRP A 376 -19.88 -3.53 1.87
C TRP A 376 -18.97 -4.74 2.08
N TRP A 377 -18.87 -5.25 3.31
CA TRP A 377 -17.83 -6.20 3.67
C TRP A 377 -18.21 -7.62 3.24
N PRO A 378 -17.23 -8.45 2.88
CA PRO A 378 -17.50 -9.83 2.50
C PRO A 378 -17.87 -10.63 3.74
N GLU A 379 -18.80 -11.56 3.63
CA GLU A 379 -19.20 -12.41 4.77
C GLU A 379 -18.13 -13.46 5.14
N GLN A 380 -17.17 -13.70 4.24
CA GLN A 380 -16.09 -14.67 4.36
C GLN A 380 -14.76 -14.04 3.94
N GLU A 381 -13.64 -14.64 4.35
CA GLU A 381 -12.34 -14.21 3.84
C GLU A 381 -12.25 -14.54 2.35
N VAL A 382 -11.88 -13.53 1.56
CA VAL A 382 -11.63 -13.66 0.12
C VAL A 382 -10.26 -13.09 -0.22
N LYS A 383 -9.71 -13.43 -1.39
CA LYS A 383 -8.37 -13.02 -1.78
C LYS A 383 -8.31 -12.52 -3.22
N ALA A 384 -7.37 -11.62 -3.46
CA ALA A 384 -6.99 -11.18 -4.78
C ALA A 384 -5.46 -11.19 -4.90
N HIS A 385 -4.99 -11.39 -6.12
CA HIS A 385 -3.58 -11.51 -6.47
C HIS A 385 -3.21 -10.40 -7.43
N PHE A 386 -2.04 -9.79 -7.22
CA PHE A 386 -1.49 -8.72 -8.03
C PHE A 386 -0.09 -9.09 -8.48
N ASP A 387 0.23 -8.80 -9.74
CA ASP A 387 1.50 -9.19 -10.32
C ASP A 387 1.92 -8.27 -11.48
N ASP A 388 3.19 -8.38 -11.86
CA ASP A 388 3.76 -7.76 -13.06
C ASP A 388 3.46 -6.25 -13.17
N PHE A 389 3.71 -5.49 -12.10
CA PHE A 389 3.57 -4.04 -12.11
C PHE A 389 4.63 -3.39 -13.00
N VAL A 390 4.21 -2.45 -13.83
CA VAL A 390 5.08 -1.59 -14.65
C VAL A 390 4.61 -0.14 -14.53
N VAL A 391 5.52 0.77 -14.20
CA VAL A 391 5.31 2.23 -14.32
C VAL A 391 6.35 2.78 -15.27
N SER A 392 5.93 3.41 -16.37
CA SER A 392 6.83 3.91 -17.41
C SER A 392 6.31 5.17 -18.09
N THR A 393 7.22 6.01 -18.58
CA THR A 393 6.89 7.15 -19.45
C THR A 393 6.74 6.73 -20.93
N ASN A 394 6.97 5.45 -21.24
CA ASN A 394 6.91 4.89 -22.59
C ASN A 394 5.76 3.88 -22.73
N ALA A 395 4.85 4.14 -23.66
CA ALA A 395 3.69 3.28 -23.95
C ALA A 395 4.09 1.84 -24.32
N ALA A 396 5.21 1.64 -25.01
CA ALA A 396 5.66 0.32 -25.44
C ALA A 396 6.00 -0.61 -24.26
N ASP A 397 6.37 -0.06 -23.09
CA ASP A 397 6.71 -0.85 -21.91
C ASP A 397 5.47 -1.50 -21.25
N VAL A 398 4.29 -0.97 -21.54
CA VAL A 398 3.01 -1.49 -21.06
C VAL A 398 2.22 -2.22 -22.16
N GLY A 399 2.85 -2.49 -23.30
CA GLY A 399 2.26 -3.25 -24.41
C GLY A 399 1.36 -2.46 -25.36
N LEU A 400 1.48 -1.12 -25.37
CA LEU A 400 0.71 -0.22 -26.25
C LEU A 400 1.50 0.24 -27.49
#